data_AF-A0AAV9IHM9-F1
#
_entry.id   AF-A0AAV9IHM9-F1
#
_cell.length_a   1.000
_cell.length_b   1.000
_cell.length_c   1.000
_cell.angle_alpha   90.00
_cell.angle_beta   90.00
_cell.angle_gamma   90.00
#
_symmetry.space_group_name_H-M   'P 1'
#
loop_
_entity.id
_entity.type
_entity.pdbx_description
1 polymer ?
#
loop_
_entity_poly.entity_id
_entity_poly.type
_entity_poly.pdbx_seq_one_letter_code
_entity_poly.pdbx_strand_id
1 'polypeptide(L)'
;MPLESVDVFANHKGGCGKTVLLFHAACQYAKQHSEQKVCVMDMTVIGDISRLLLGGDVYESKNINGLEELAEKYSTSIALEDAALGVGKSSSSTANSKKRESSFYLHSPPPKGTRSTIENIQVEQYMLQVSEVNKYIPSNLYLTVGGGSKEQIVFDQDKKERIIETLRESFHKSSDSWKIFLDTDGDLTFSCYTQIALCFADKVVIPLMPSYIDFRRVSSFLEEFYSLQESRNGSAKILGVVWNNIDSQKNEPWKPFSNVFTPTNAVKSVIKDLNTHLARVAQHFSQIFYHPLPDDTQDEDKLCEMFSQSSSLLMRNFGVTGMASTDCGIPFCSMTKGELVGSRMKYQLNEESIKNMCLNVQELLDKLS
;
A
#
# COMPACT_ATOMS: atom_id res chain seq x y z
N MET A 1 18.87 -1.22 -10.84
CA MET A 1 17.77 -0.86 -11.76
C MET A 1 17.11 0.39 -11.20
N PRO A 2 16.72 1.38 -12.01
CA PRO A 2 16.08 2.61 -11.53
C PRO A 2 14.77 2.37 -10.75
N LEU A 3 14.05 1.30 -11.07
CA LEU A 3 12.95 0.79 -10.25
C LEU A 3 13.39 -0.54 -9.61
N GLU A 4 13.42 -0.61 -8.29
CA GLU A 4 13.78 -1.83 -7.54
C GLU A 4 12.61 -2.80 -7.46
N SER A 5 11.45 -2.33 -7.00
CA SER A 5 10.20 -3.11 -6.95
C SER A 5 9.00 -2.23 -6.61
N VAL A 6 7.82 -2.73 -6.96
CA VAL A 6 6.53 -2.16 -6.62
C VAL A 6 5.76 -3.13 -5.72
N ASP A 7 5.51 -2.73 -4.47
CA ASP A 7 4.84 -3.56 -3.48
C ASP A 7 3.44 -3.00 -3.17
N VAL A 8 2.42 -3.84 -3.22
CA VAL A 8 1.03 -3.43 -2.96
C VAL A 8 0.46 -4.14 -1.73
N PHE A 9 -0.23 -3.38 -0.89
CA PHE A 9 -1.00 -3.92 0.23
C PHE A 9 -2.47 -3.97 -0.19
N ALA A 10 -3.02 -5.18 -0.35
CA ALA A 10 -4.35 -5.38 -0.94
C ALA A 10 -5.14 -6.49 -0.26
N ASN A 11 -6.45 -6.26 -0.13
CA ASN A 11 -7.45 -7.22 0.37
C ASN A 11 -8.86 -6.64 0.17
N HIS A 12 -9.84 -7.47 -0.22
CA HIS A 12 -11.26 -7.10 -0.25
C HIS A 12 -11.85 -6.71 1.11
N LYS A 13 -11.14 -6.96 2.20
CA LYS A 13 -11.57 -6.53 3.53
C LYS A 13 -11.09 -5.11 3.85
N GLY A 14 -12.03 -4.20 4.06
CA GLY A 14 -11.81 -2.96 4.80
C GLY A 14 -11.39 -3.23 6.26
N GLY A 15 -10.52 -2.38 6.82
CA GLY A 15 -10.13 -2.44 8.23
C GLY A 15 -9.18 -3.57 8.63
N CYS A 16 -8.59 -4.33 7.70
CA CYS A 16 -7.57 -5.34 8.03
C CYS A 16 -6.17 -4.76 8.31
N GLY A 17 -5.97 -3.45 8.11
CA GLY A 17 -4.73 -2.74 8.42
C GLY A 17 -3.79 -2.47 7.25
N LYS A 18 -4.24 -2.56 5.99
CA LYS A 18 -3.44 -2.25 4.77
C LYS A 18 -2.65 -0.94 4.91
N THR A 19 -3.37 0.16 5.05
CA THR A 19 -2.84 1.51 5.21
C THR A 19 -1.84 1.65 6.37
N VAL A 20 -2.20 1.14 7.55
CA VAL A 20 -1.35 1.29 8.75
C VAL A 20 -0.06 0.46 8.63
N LEU A 21 -0.14 -0.77 8.11
CA LEU A 21 1.03 -1.60 7.89
C LEU A 21 1.95 -0.98 6.83
N LEU A 22 1.37 -0.49 5.73
CA LEU A 22 2.10 0.17 4.66
C LEU A 22 2.78 1.46 5.15
N PHE A 23 2.09 2.27 5.96
CA PHE A 23 2.67 3.47 6.58
C PHE A 23 3.96 3.15 7.34
N HIS A 24 3.93 2.13 8.19
CA HIS A 24 5.08 1.74 8.98
C HIS A 24 6.18 1.08 8.14
N ALA A 25 5.82 0.19 7.21
CA ALA A 25 6.76 -0.48 6.32
C ALA A 25 7.51 0.53 5.44
N ALA A 26 6.80 1.44 4.77
CA ALA A 26 7.40 2.44 3.89
C ALA A 26 8.35 3.38 4.65
N CYS A 27 7.94 3.86 5.84
CA CYS A 27 8.80 4.73 6.66
C CYS A 27 10.04 4.02 7.20
N GLN A 28 9.90 2.78 7.67
CA GLN A 28 11.04 2.00 8.14
C GLN A 28 11.99 1.65 6.98
N TYR A 29 11.47 1.26 5.82
CA TYR A 29 12.26 0.97 4.63
C TYR A 29 13.04 2.21 4.16
N ALA A 30 12.37 3.35 4.02
CA ALA A 30 13.01 4.62 3.64
C ALA A 30 14.13 5.02 4.61
N LYS A 31 13.92 4.82 5.92
CA LYS A 31 14.94 5.08 6.94
C LYS A 31 16.17 4.18 6.80
N GLN A 32 16.00 2.93 6.35
CA GLN A 32 17.09 1.98 6.16
C GLN A 32 17.86 2.18 4.86
N HIS A 33 17.23 2.80 3.87
CA HIS A 33 17.76 2.95 2.51
C HIS A 33 17.84 4.44 2.15
N SER A 34 18.64 5.22 2.91
CA SER A 34 18.70 6.69 2.77
C SER A 34 19.07 7.20 1.38
N GLU A 35 19.81 6.40 0.61
CA GLU A 35 20.26 6.74 -0.74
C GLU A 35 19.23 6.39 -1.84
N GLN A 36 18.16 5.69 -1.49
CA GLN A 36 17.08 5.31 -2.41
C GLN A 36 15.85 6.18 -2.16
N LYS A 37 15.16 6.57 -3.22
CA LYS A 37 13.86 7.24 -3.11
C LYS A 37 12.75 6.22 -2.91
N VAL A 38 11.85 6.51 -1.99
CA VAL A 38 10.66 5.69 -1.74
C VAL A 38 9.44 6.50 -2.13
N CYS A 39 8.54 5.95 -2.93
CA CYS A 39 7.25 6.57 -3.21
C CYS A 39 6.13 5.72 -2.63
N VAL A 40 5.22 6.36 -1.91
CA VAL A 40 3.91 5.80 -1.59
C VAL A 40 2.90 6.38 -2.57
N MET A 41 2.22 5.54 -3.33
CA MET A 41 1.09 5.97 -4.14
C MET A 41 -0.21 5.57 -3.46
N ASP A 42 -1.00 6.57 -3.08
CA ASP A 42 -2.30 6.36 -2.48
C ASP A 42 -3.35 6.10 -3.58
N MET A 43 -3.71 4.83 -3.77
CA MET A 43 -4.67 4.40 -4.78
C MET A 43 -6.09 4.29 -4.20
N THR A 44 -6.39 5.03 -3.11
CA THR A 44 -7.68 5.02 -2.40
C THR A 44 -8.48 6.30 -2.64
N VAL A 45 -9.80 6.19 -2.55
CA VAL A 45 -10.69 7.38 -2.59
C VAL A 45 -10.57 8.19 -1.31
N ILE A 46 -10.41 7.52 -0.17
CA ILE A 46 -10.52 8.14 1.16
C ILE A 46 -9.24 8.89 1.55
N GLY A 47 -8.08 8.41 1.11
CA GLY A 47 -6.80 9.07 1.33
C GLY A 47 -6.15 8.77 2.69
N ASP A 48 -6.46 7.64 3.32
CA ASP A 48 -6.02 7.37 4.71
C ASP A 48 -4.50 7.29 4.84
N ILE A 49 -3.79 6.71 3.86
CA ILE A 49 -2.32 6.68 3.90
C ILE A 49 -1.74 8.07 3.73
N SER A 50 -2.37 8.89 2.87
CA SER A 50 -1.99 10.30 2.72
C SER A 50 -2.16 11.05 4.05
N ARG A 51 -3.29 10.88 4.76
CA ARG A 51 -3.50 11.49 6.09
C ARG A 51 -2.42 11.09 7.08
N LEU A 52 -2.12 9.79 7.19
CA LEU A 52 -1.09 9.30 8.12
C LEU A 52 0.29 9.91 7.82
N LEU A 53 0.69 9.93 6.56
CA LEU A 53 1.98 10.48 6.13
C LEU A 53 2.08 11.98 6.38
N LEU A 54 0.98 12.73 6.22
CA LEU A 54 0.94 14.18 6.39
C LEU A 54 0.88 14.63 7.87
N GLY A 55 0.73 13.71 8.82
CA GLY A 55 0.75 14.02 10.25
C GLY A 55 -0.52 13.62 11.02
N GLY A 56 -1.36 12.78 10.43
CA GLY A 56 -2.55 12.21 11.06
C GLY A 56 -3.60 13.26 11.45
N ASP A 57 -4.44 12.90 12.43
CA ASP A 57 -5.52 13.76 12.92
C ASP A 57 -4.99 15.09 13.51
N VAL A 58 -3.75 15.12 14.02
CA VAL A 58 -3.09 16.36 14.48
C VAL A 58 -2.89 17.35 13.33
N TYR A 59 -2.51 16.86 12.13
CA TYR A 59 -2.39 17.72 10.96
C TYR A 59 -3.76 18.18 10.46
N GLU A 60 -4.71 17.25 10.33
CA GLU A 60 -6.06 17.56 9.82
C GLU A 60 -6.81 18.55 10.72
N SER A 61 -6.69 18.41 12.05
CA SER A 61 -7.34 19.32 13.00
C SER A 61 -6.81 20.76 12.94
N LYS A 62 -5.60 20.98 12.41
CA LYS A 62 -4.97 22.31 12.27
C LYS A 62 -5.11 22.87 10.86
N ASN A 63 -5.19 22.01 9.85
CA ASN A 63 -5.23 22.38 8.44
C ASN A 63 -6.52 21.85 7.81
N ILE A 64 -7.62 22.56 8.07
CA ILE A 64 -8.92 22.25 7.46
C ILE A 64 -8.76 22.39 5.95
N ASN A 65 -8.98 21.30 5.20
CA ASN A 65 -8.74 21.12 3.76
C ASN A 65 -7.28 20.93 3.31
N GLY A 66 -6.35 20.69 4.23
CA GLY A 66 -4.93 20.54 3.88
C GLY A 66 -4.63 19.37 2.96
N LEU A 67 -5.45 18.30 2.99
CA LEU A 67 -5.32 17.17 2.09
C LEU A 67 -5.78 17.55 0.68
N GLU A 68 -6.95 18.20 0.57
CA GLU A 68 -7.53 18.65 -0.69
C GLU A 68 -6.61 19.63 -1.42
N GLU A 69 -6.04 20.61 -0.71
CA GLU A 69 -5.08 21.56 -1.28
C GLU A 69 -3.83 20.87 -1.84
N LEU A 70 -3.29 19.87 -1.12
CA LEU A 70 -2.15 19.09 -1.60
C LEU A 70 -2.54 18.21 -2.80
N ALA A 71 -3.75 17.67 -2.81
CA ALA A 71 -4.25 16.86 -3.92
C ALA A 71 -4.36 17.68 -5.22
N GLU A 72 -4.66 18.98 -5.19
CA GLU A 72 -4.66 19.81 -6.41
C GLU A 72 -3.30 19.79 -7.14
N LYS A 73 -2.20 19.61 -6.39
CA LYS A 73 -0.85 19.59 -6.95
C LYS A 73 -0.28 18.18 -7.13
N TYR A 74 -0.50 17.30 -6.17
CA TYR A 74 0.18 16.01 -6.04
C TYR A 74 -0.76 14.80 -6.14
N SER A 75 -1.95 14.96 -6.76
CA SER A 75 -2.97 13.90 -6.82
C SER A 75 -2.54 12.66 -7.59
N THR A 76 -2.80 11.49 -7.01
CA THR A 76 -2.77 10.20 -7.71
C THR A 76 -3.71 10.20 -8.92
N SER A 77 -4.95 10.70 -8.78
CA SER A 77 -5.93 10.72 -9.86
C SER A 77 -5.44 11.50 -11.08
N ILE A 78 -4.87 12.69 -10.88
CA ILE A 78 -4.30 13.49 -11.98
C ILE A 78 -3.15 12.73 -12.64
N ALA A 79 -2.26 12.11 -11.85
CA ALA A 79 -1.17 11.30 -12.39
C ALA A 79 -1.67 10.15 -13.27
N LEU A 80 -2.75 9.46 -12.87
CA LEU A 80 -3.36 8.38 -13.64
C LEU A 80 -4.07 8.89 -14.91
N GLU A 81 -4.79 10.01 -14.84
CA GLU A 81 -5.41 10.63 -16.03
C GLU A 81 -4.37 11.00 -17.08
N ASP A 82 -3.33 11.73 -16.65
CA ASP A 82 -2.25 12.15 -17.52
C ASP A 82 -1.54 10.93 -18.11
N ALA A 83 -1.26 9.90 -17.30
CA ALA A 83 -0.67 8.63 -17.76
C ALA A 83 -1.54 7.92 -18.80
N ALA A 84 -2.88 7.94 -18.66
CA ALA A 84 -3.79 7.39 -19.65
C ALA A 84 -3.75 8.15 -21.00
N LEU A 85 -3.48 9.45 -20.97
CA LEU A 85 -3.37 10.31 -22.15
C LEU A 85 -1.96 10.32 -22.75
N GLY A 86 -0.94 9.99 -21.94
CA GLY A 86 0.47 10.16 -22.23
C GLY A 86 0.87 11.64 -22.33
N VAL A 87 0.27 12.50 -21.52
CA VAL A 87 0.56 13.94 -21.55
C VAL A 87 1.22 14.32 -20.23
N GLY A 88 2.44 14.85 -20.25
CA GLY A 88 3.07 15.45 -19.07
C GLY A 88 2.29 16.67 -18.57
N LYS A 89 2.21 16.88 -17.25
CA LYS A 89 1.68 18.11 -16.65
C LYS A 89 2.40 19.31 -17.25
N SER A 90 1.74 20.04 -18.17
CA SER A 90 2.32 21.25 -18.74
C SER A 90 2.54 22.25 -17.61
N SER A 91 3.79 22.63 -17.36
CA SER A 91 4.13 23.67 -16.40
C SER A 91 3.67 25.03 -16.92
N SER A 92 2.38 25.34 -16.75
CA SER A 92 1.87 26.70 -16.93
C SER A 92 0.78 27.02 -15.90
N SER A 93 1.13 28.02 -15.09
CA SER A 93 0.24 28.88 -14.33
C SER A 93 -0.96 29.35 -15.16
N THR A 94 -2.18 29.30 -14.63
CA THR A 94 -2.93 30.45 -14.07
C THR A 94 -4.37 30.01 -13.84
N ALA A 95 -4.87 30.26 -12.63
CA ALA A 95 -6.27 30.08 -12.26
C ALA A 95 -7.22 30.76 -13.27
N ASN A 96 -8.23 30.02 -13.74
CA ASN A 96 -9.50 30.62 -14.14
C ASN A 96 -10.63 29.63 -13.94
N SER A 97 -11.27 29.75 -12.78
CA SER A 97 -12.58 29.19 -12.49
C SER A 97 -13.62 29.74 -13.47
N LYS A 98 -14.15 28.90 -14.36
CA LYS A 98 -15.43 29.18 -15.03
C LYS A 98 -16.34 27.96 -15.00
N LYS A 99 -17.50 28.20 -14.36
CA LYS A 99 -18.72 27.41 -14.33
C LYS A 99 -19.04 26.78 -15.69
N ARG A 100 -19.33 25.48 -15.69
CA ARG A 100 -19.97 24.79 -16.82
C ARG A 100 -21.49 24.94 -16.70
N GLU A 101 -22.07 25.69 -17.64
CA GLU A 101 -23.46 25.54 -18.06
C GLU A 101 -23.52 24.77 -19.39
N SER A 102 -24.62 24.04 -19.56
CA SER A 102 -24.98 23.17 -20.67
C SER A 102 -25.26 23.90 -21.99
N SER A 103 -24.85 23.33 -23.13
CA SER A 103 -25.73 22.87 -24.23
C SER A 103 -24.99 22.71 -25.57
N PHE A 104 -25.37 21.65 -26.30
CA PHE A 104 -25.32 21.37 -27.75
C PHE A 104 -24.55 22.30 -28.71
N TYR A 105 -23.68 21.72 -29.56
CA TYR A 105 -23.69 21.90 -31.02
C TYR A 105 -22.86 20.82 -31.77
N LEU A 106 -23.24 20.67 -33.04
CA LEU A 106 -22.92 19.66 -34.06
C LEU A 106 -21.45 19.47 -34.46
N HIS A 107 -21.22 18.28 -35.02
CA HIS A 107 -20.12 17.79 -35.85
C HIS A 107 -19.22 18.82 -36.55
N SER A 108 -17.92 18.70 -36.31
CA SER A 108 -16.86 18.92 -37.29
C SER A 108 -15.77 17.87 -37.04
N PRO A 109 -15.24 17.17 -38.07
CA PRO A 109 -14.13 16.24 -37.88
C PRO A 109 -12.89 17.04 -37.46
N PRO A 110 -12.09 16.55 -36.50
CA PRO A 110 -10.93 17.28 -36.02
C PRO A 110 -9.90 17.44 -37.16
N PRO A 111 -9.13 18.54 -37.19
CA PRO A 111 -8.01 18.65 -38.10
C PRO A 111 -7.03 17.52 -37.80
N LYS A 112 -6.51 16.87 -38.86
CA LYS A 112 -5.40 15.91 -38.74
C LYS A 112 -4.14 16.65 -38.30
N GLY A 113 -4.03 16.85 -36.99
CA GLY A 113 -2.80 17.28 -36.34
C GLY A 113 -1.74 16.20 -36.51
N THR A 114 -0.57 16.62 -36.94
CA THR A 114 0.69 15.88 -36.81
C THR A 114 0.76 15.25 -35.42
N ARG A 115 0.95 13.92 -35.34
CA ARG A 115 1.27 13.23 -34.08
C ARG A 115 2.56 13.84 -33.53
N SER A 116 2.45 14.84 -32.65
CA SER A 116 3.57 15.23 -31.81
C SER A 116 3.92 14.00 -30.99
N THR A 117 5.20 13.64 -30.97
CA THR A 117 5.74 12.66 -30.06
C THR A 117 5.21 12.94 -28.66
N ILE A 118 4.49 11.97 -28.11
CA ILE A 118 4.00 11.95 -26.72
C ILE A 118 5.19 12.31 -25.83
N GLU A 119 5.18 13.48 -25.20
CA GLU A 119 6.16 13.79 -24.17
C GLU A 119 5.91 12.83 -23.02
N ASN A 120 6.88 11.93 -22.77
CA ASN A 120 6.77 10.95 -21.70
C ASN A 120 6.58 11.68 -20.37
N ILE A 121 5.60 11.22 -19.58
CA ILE A 121 5.35 11.75 -18.25
C ILE A 121 6.55 11.50 -17.34
N GLN A 122 6.86 12.50 -16.52
CA GLN A 122 7.74 12.36 -15.36
C GLN A 122 6.86 12.29 -14.11
N VAL A 123 6.64 11.09 -13.60
CA VAL A 123 5.74 10.82 -12.46
C VAL A 123 6.15 11.59 -11.19
N GLU A 124 7.43 11.95 -11.07
CA GLU A 124 8.00 12.74 -9.98
C GLU A 124 7.31 14.11 -9.81
N GLN A 125 6.74 14.69 -10.89
CA GLN A 125 6.04 15.98 -10.82
C GLN A 125 4.72 15.93 -10.04
N TYR A 126 4.18 14.74 -9.80
CA TYR A 126 2.97 14.52 -9.02
C TYR A 126 3.28 14.10 -7.58
N MET A 127 4.55 14.13 -7.16
CA MET A 127 4.96 13.65 -5.84
C MET A 127 5.29 14.79 -4.89
N LEU A 128 4.78 14.66 -3.66
CA LEU A 128 5.15 15.49 -2.52
C LEU A 128 6.29 14.83 -1.75
N GLN A 129 7.36 15.57 -1.45
CA GLN A 129 8.36 15.11 -0.48
C GLN A 129 7.77 15.27 0.93
N VAL A 130 7.44 14.15 1.58
CA VAL A 130 6.56 14.16 2.77
C VAL A 130 7.18 14.91 3.95
N SER A 131 8.52 14.89 4.06
CA SER A 131 9.24 15.61 5.12
C SER A 131 9.06 17.13 5.11
N GLU A 132 8.60 17.71 3.99
CA GLU A 132 8.26 19.13 3.89
C GLU A 132 7.03 19.48 4.75
N VAL A 133 6.13 18.51 4.99
CA VAL A 133 4.91 18.66 5.79
C VAL A 133 5.07 17.99 7.15
N ASN A 134 5.60 16.77 7.18
CA ASN A 134 5.76 15.97 8.38
C ASN A 134 7.22 15.58 8.61
N LYS A 135 7.89 16.34 9.49
CA LYS A 135 9.31 16.15 9.84
C LYS A 135 9.67 14.80 10.47
N TYR A 136 8.68 14.00 10.88
CA TYR A 136 8.92 12.66 11.42
C TYR A 136 9.08 11.60 10.32
N ILE A 137 8.77 11.94 9.08
CA ILE A 137 8.90 11.06 7.91
C ILE A 137 10.31 11.24 7.29
N PRO A 138 10.99 10.14 6.90
CA PRO A 138 12.28 10.22 6.22
C PRO A 138 12.25 11.12 4.98
N SER A 139 13.30 11.90 4.76
CA SER A 139 13.36 12.89 3.67
C SER A 139 13.41 12.27 2.27
N ASN A 140 13.74 10.99 2.15
CA ASN A 140 13.72 10.25 0.90
C ASN A 140 12.35 9.61 0.59
N LEU A 141 11.32 9.86 1.40
CA LEU A 141 9.96 9.36 1.18
C LEU A 141 9.06 10.42 0.52
N TYR A 142 8.44 10.01 -0.58
CA TYR A 142 7.56 10.78 -1.44
C TYR A 142 6.15 10.19 -1.46
N LEU A 143 5.14 11.00 -1.76
CA LEU A 143 3.73 10.62 -1.78
C LEU A 143 3.02 11.18 -3.02
N THR A 144 2.23 10.35 -3.71
CA THR A 144 1.10 10.83 -4.52
C THR A 144 -0.17 10.80 -3.67
N VAL A 145 -0.86 11.92 -3.60
CA VAL A 145 -1.92 12.19 -2.63
C VAL A 145 -3.26 11.61 -3.12
N GLY A 146 -3.85 10.73 -2.32
CA GLY A 146 -5.23 10.26 -2.46
C GLY A 146 -6.20 11.15 -1.67
N GLY A 147 -7.49 10.84 -1.65
CA GLY A 147 -8.44 11.62 -0.85
C GLY A 147 -8.94 12.93 -1.46
N GLY A 148 -8.35 13.40 -2.57
CA GLY A 148 -8.73 14.67 -3.21
C GLY A 148 -10.02 14.62 -4.05
N SER A 149 -10.51 13.43 -4.38
CA SER A 149 -11.75 13.23 -5.14
C SER A 149 -12.74 12.39 -4.33
N LYS A 150 -14.03 12.62 -4.55
CA LYS A 150 -15.10 11.82 -3.90
C LYS A 150 -15.30 10.45 -4.55
N GLU A 151 -14.80 10.27 -5.77
CA GLU A 151 -14.98 9.07 -6.58
C GLU A 151 -13.71 8.80 -7.38
N GLN A 152 -13.48 7.53 -7.74
CA GLN A 152 -12.42 7.14 -8.66
C GLN A 152 -12.83 7.41 -10.10
N ILE A 153 -11.83 7.67 -10.92
CA ILE A 153 -12.00 7.75 -12.37
C ILE A 153 -12.03 6.34 -12.94
N VAL A 154 -13.06 6.05 -13.73
CA VAL A 154 -13.21 4.76 -14.39
C VAL A 154 -12.48 4.81 -15.73
N PHE A 155 -11.43 4.00 -15.83
CA PHE A 155 -10.66 3.79 -17.06
C PHE A 155 -11.11 2.52 -17.76
N ASP A 156 -11.23 2.59 -19.09
CA ASP A 156 -11.34 1.41 -19.94
C ASP A 156 -10.02 0.60 -19.91
N GLN A 157 -10.04 -0.59 -20.52
CA GLN A 157 -8.91 -1.51 -20.44
C GLN A 157 -7.64 -0.95 -21.07
N ASP A 158 -7.75 -0.40 -22.28
CA ASP A 158 -6.62 0.18 -23.02
C ASP A 158 -5.95 1.31 -22.22
N LYS A 159 -6.74 2.15 -21.53
CA LYS A 159 -6.20 3.20 -20.66
C LYS A 159 -5.50 2.62 -19.44
N LYS A 160 -6.03 1.57 -18.80
CA LYS A 160 -5.37 0.93 -17.66
C LYS A 160 -4.01 0.38 -18.04
N GLU A 161 -3.92 -0.32 -19.18
CA GLU A 161 -2.65 -0.85 -19.71
C GLU A 161 -1.65 0.28 -19.98
N ARG A 162 -2.10 1.33 -20.67
CA ARG A 162 -1.28 2.50 -20.95
C ARG A 162 -0.80 3.22 -19.70
N ILE A 163 -1.63 3.33 -18.67
CA ILE A 163 -1.24 3.88 -17.37
C ILE A 163 -0.08 3.07 -16.79
N ILE A 164 -0.22 1.74 -16.73
CA ILE A 164 0.78 0.83 -16.15
C ILE A 164 2.11 0.94 -16.92
N GLU A 165 2.06 0.92 -18.25
CA GLU A 165 3.22 1.09 -19.11
C GLU A 165 3.90 2.44 -18.88
N THR A 166 3.13 3.53 -18.85
CA THR A 166 3.65 4.89 -18.66
C THR A 166 4.31 5.05 -17.29
N LEU A 167 3.68 4.53 -16.22
CA LEU A 167 4.25 4.56 -14.87
C LEU A 167 5.56 3.76 -14.81
N ARG A 168 5.56 2.51 -15.32
CA ARG A 168 6.78 1.69 -15.37
C ARG A 168 7.88 2.40 -16.16
N GLU A 169 7.59 2.91 -17.35
CA GLU A 169 8.57 3.60 -18.18
C GLU A 169 9.13 4.86 -17.51
N SER A 170 8.29 5.66 -16.85
CA SER A 170 8.72 6.86 -16.13
C SER A 170 9.75 6.52 -15.06
N PHE A 171 9.47 5.52 -14.21
CA PHE A 171 10.42 5.12 -13.16
C PHE A 171 11.69 4.46 -13.73
N HIS A 172 11.58 3.68 -14.81
CA HIS A 172 12.76 3.08 -15.46
C HIS A 172 13.68 4.10 -16.13
N LYS A 173 13.13 5.24 -16.59
CA LYS A 173 13.89 6.34 -17.20
C LYS A 173 14.40 7.35 -16.16
N SER A 174 13.96 7.24 -14.90
CA SER A 174 14.43 8.11 -13.82
C SER A 174 15.92 7.93 -13.57
N SER A 175 16.60 9.03 -13.19
CA SER A 175 18.00 8.98 -12.77
C SER A 175 18.17 8.43 -11.36
N ASP A 176 17.10 8.47 -10.56
CA ASP A 176 17.09 7.97 -9.19
C ASP A 176 16.71 6.49 -9.12
N SER A 177 17.12 5.83 -8.04
CA SER A 177 16.61 4.50 -7.67
C SER A 177 15.33 4.63 -6.85
N TRP A 178 14.30 3.86 -7.19
CA TRP A 178 12.97 3.93 -6.61
C TRP A 178 12.50 2.59 -6.04
N LYS A 179 11.90 2.65 -4.85
CA LYS A 179 11.01 1.63 -4.28
C LYS A 179 9.60 2.21 -4.21
N ILE A 180 8.60 1.47 -4.67
CA ILE A 180 7.21 1.95 -4.68
C ILE A 180 6.33 1.10 -3.75
N PHE A 181 5.50 1.76 -2.95
CA PHE A 181 4.46 1.16 -2.12
C PHE A 181 3.08 1.66 -2.57
N LEU A 182 2.11 0.75 -2.73
CA LEU A 182 0.76 1.06 -3.17
C LEU A 182 -0.26 0.71 -2.07
N ASP A 183 -1.03 1.69 -1.62
CA ASP A 183 -2.19 1.46 -0.74
C ASP A 183 -3.46 1.33 -1.56
N THR A 184 -4.39 0.45 -1.16
CA THR A 184 -5.58 0.12 -1.96
C THR A 184 -6.87 0.08 -1.13
N ASP A 185 -8.00 0.34 -1.80
CA ASP A 185 -9.32 0.25 -1.18
C ASP A 185 -9.67 -1.19 -0.77
N GLY A 186 -10.53 -1.32 0.25
CA GLY A 186 -11.01 -2.61 0.79
C GLY A 186 -12.43 -2.95 0.35
N ASP A 187 -12.64 -3.07 -0.96
CA ASP A 187 -13.95 -3.29 -1.57
C ASP A 187 -14.25 -4.77 -1.86
N LEU A 188 -15.52 -5.13 -2.03
CA LEU A 188 -15.93 -6.51 -2.34
C LEU A 188 -15.36 -7.05 -3.65
N THR A 189 -15.02 -6.17 -4.60
CA THR A 189 -14.35 -6.47 -5.86
C THR A 189 -13.26 -5.41 -6.11
N PHE A 190 -12.31 -5.66 -6.99
CA PHE A 190 -11.27 -4.65 -7.26
C PHE A 190 -11.84 -3.42 -7.95
N SER A 191 -11.70 -2.27 -7.30
CA SER A 191 -11.95 -0.96 -7.90
C SER A 191 -11.02 -0.70 -9.10
N CYS A 192 -11.32 0.34 -9.87
CA CYS A 192 -10.50 0.71 -11.04
C CYS A 192 -9.03 0.92 -10.65
N TYR A 193 -8.80 1.64 -9.56
CA TYR A 193 -7.46 1.96 -9.07
C TYR A 193 -6.79 0.74 -8.43
N THR A 194 -7.53 -0.11 -7.72
CA THR A 194 -7.00 -1.37 -7.19
C THR A 194 -6.55 -2.31 -8.30
N GLN A 195 -7.27 -2.40 -9.43
CA GLN A 195 -6.84 -3.18 -10.59
C GLN A 195 -5.54 -2.63 -11.20
N ILE A 196 -5.42 -1.30 -11.35
CA ILE A 196 -4.18 -0.66 -11.81
C ILE A 196 -3.04 -0.99 -10.85
N ALA A 197 -3.25 -0.82 -9.55
CA ALA A 197 -2.24 -1.08 -8.53
C ALA A 197 -1.75 -2.55 -8.57
N LEU A 198 -2.67 -3.51 -8.62
CA LEU A 198 -2.33 -4.95 -8.66
C LEU A 198 -1.62 -5.38 -9.95
N CYS A 199 -1.84 -4.67 -11.07
CA CYS A 199 -1.15 -4.95 -12.34
C CYS A 199 0.19 -4.20 -12.44
N PHE A 200 0.33 -3.06 -11.76
CA PHE A 200 1.58 -2.31 -11.66
C PHE A 200 2.54 -2.91 -10.64
N ALA A 201 2.03 -3.60 -9.61
CA ALA A 201 2.82 -4.26 -8.58
C ALA A 201 3.66 -5.44 -9.11
N ASP A 202 4.73 -5.72 -8.39
CA ASP A 202 5.54 -6.94 -8.51
C ASP A 202 5.26 -7.88 -7.32
N LYS A 203 5.07 -7.33 -6.12
CA LYS A 203 4.81 -8.09 -4.88
C LYS A 203 3.48 -7.65 -4.23
N VAL A 204 2.68 -8.61 -3.78
CA VAL A 204 1.41 -8.39 -3.08
C VAL A 204 1.51 -8.87 -1.63
N VAL A 205 1.15 -8.00 -0.69
CA VAL A 205 0.98 -8.31 0.73
C VAL A 205 -0.50 -8.30 1.07
N ILE A 206 -0.99 -9.35 1.75
CA ILE A 206 -2.40 -9.50 2.11
C ILE A 206 -2.58 -9.45 3.64
N PRO A 207 -2.94 -8.29 4.22
CA PRO A 207 -3.26 -8.20 5.64
C PRO A 207 -4.63 -8.79 5.98
N LEU A 208 -4.73 -9.49 7.12
CA LEU A 208 -5.95 -10.15 7.61
C LEU A 208 -6.07 -10.09 9.13
N MET A 209 -7.28 -10.21 9.65
CA MET A 209 -7.48 -10.57 11.06
C MET A 209 -7.48 -12.10 11.22
N PRO A 210 -7.02 -12.66 12.35
CA PRO A 210 -6.98 -14.11 12.61
C PRO A 210 -8.38 -14.68 12.85
N SER A 211 -9.20 -14.75 11.80
CA SER A 211 -10.58 -15.25 11.89
C SER A 211 -11.01 -15.98 10.62
N TYR A 212 -11.90 -16.96 10.77
CA TYR A 212 -12.47 -17.71 9.64
C TYR A 212 -13.31 -16.85 8.70
N ILE A 213 -13.89 -15.75 9.19
CA ILE A 213 -14.66 -14.81 8.36
C ILE A 213 -13.71 -14.08 7.40
N ASP A 214 -12.54 -13.68 7.89
CA ASP A 214 -11.52 -13.02 7.07
C ASP A 214 -10.85 -14.00 6.11
N PHE A 215 -10.59 -15.22 6.57
CA PHE A 215 -10.12 -16.31 5.70
C PHE A 215 -11.00 -16.52 4.48
N ARG A 216 -12.33 -16.56 4.63
CA ARG A 216 -13.25 -16.74 3.49
C ARG A 216 -13.14 -15.61 2.45
N ARG A 217 -12.82 -14.39 2.88
CA ARG A 217 -12.59 -13.26 1.97
C ARG A 217 -11.26 -13.35 1.21
N VAL A 218 -10.27 -14.06 1.76
CA VAL A 218 -9.02 -14.33 1.05
C VAL A 218 -9.28 -15.21 -0.15
N SER A 219 -10.11 -16.25 -0.03
CA SER A 219 -10.40 -17.13 -1.15
C SER A 219 -10.96 -16.35 -2.35
N SER A 220 -11.95 -15.48 -2.12
CA SER A 220 -12.48 -14.63 -3.20
C SER A 220 -11.44 -13.64 -3.74
N PHE A 221 -10.58 -13.10 -2.88
CA PHE A 221 -9.45 -12.26 -3.30
C PHE A 221 -8.50 -13.00 -4.23
N LEU A 222 -8.13 -14.23 -3.89
CA LEU A 222 -7.21 -15.05 -4.67
C LEU A 222 -7.80 -15.46 -6.01
N GLU A 223 -9.09 -15.78 -6.06
CA GLU A 223 -9.80 -16.09 -7.30
C GLU A 223 -9.85 -14.89 -8.27
N GLU A 224 -10.23 -13.70 -7.77
CA GLU A 224 -10.26 -12.48 -8.58
C GLU A 224 -8.84 -12.06 -8.98
N PHE A 225 -7.87 -12.12 -8.06
CA PHE A 225 -6.47 -11.80 -8.34
C PHE A 225 -5.87 -12.75 -9.39
N TYR A 226 -6.11 -14.05 -9.27
CA TYR A 226 -5.69 -15.04 -10.25
C TYR A 226 -6.25 -14.72 -11.64
N SER A 227 -7.56 -14.46 -11.72
CA SER A 227 -8.23 -14.08 -12.96
C SER A 227 -7.67 -12.78 -13.56
N LEU A 228 -7.34 -11.81 -12.70
CA LEU A 228 -6.73 -10.55 -13.10
C LEU A 228 -5.32 -10.75 -13.69
N GLN A 229 -4.49 -11.58 -13.05
CA GLN A 229 -3.14 -11.86 -13.54
C GLN A 229 -3.17 -12.63 -14.87
N GLU A 230 -4.02 -13.65 -14.99
CA GLU A 230 -4.17 -14.44 -16.23
C GLU A 230 -4.68 -13.59 -17.39
N SER A 231 -5.74 -12.81 -17.17
CA SER A 231 -6.36 -12.00 -18.23
C SER A 231 -5.50 -10.85 -18.74
N ARG A 232 -4.53 -10.39 -17.93
CA ARG A 232 -3.71 -9.21 -18.22
C ARG A 232 -2.23 -9.51 -18.40
N ASN A 233 -1.86 -10.79 -18.44
CA ASN A 233 -0.47 -11.23 -18.43
C ASN A 233 0.34 -10.53 -17.31
N GLY A 234 -0.29 -10.39 -16.15
CA GLY A 234 0.29 -9.74 -14.98
C GLY A 234 1.42 -10.57 -14.38
N SER A 235 2.39 -9.89 -13.78
CA SER A 235 3.58 -10.53 -13.19
C SER A 235 3.59 -10.48 -11.66
N ALA A 236 2.61 -9.83 -11.03
CA ALA A 236 2.56 -9.64 -9.60
C ALA A 236 2.41 -11.00 -8.89
N LYS A 237 3.17 -11.19 -7.82
CA LYS A 237 3.11 -12.40 -6.98
C LYS A 237 2.78 -12.05 -5.54
N ILE A 238 1.99 -12.91 -4.91
CA ILE A 238 1.70 -12.83 -3.48
C ILE A 238 2.95 -13.23 -2.74
N LEU A 239 3.54 -12.25 -2.08
CA LEU A 239 4.69 -12.46 -1.21
C LEU A 239 4.26 -13.16 0.07
N GLY A 240 3.16 -12.70 0.68
CA GLY A 240 2.67 -13.30 1.90
C GLY A 240 1.42 -12.66 2.48
N VAL A 241 0.89 -13.39 3.44
CA VAL A 241 -0.28 -13.05 4.25
C VAL A 241 0.19 -12.58 5.62
N VAL A 242 -0.32 -11.43 6.05
CA VAL A 242 -0.01 -10.86 7.37
C VAL A 242 -1.22 -11.00 8.28
N TRP A 243 -1.14 -11.89 9.26
CA TRP A 243 -2.11 -11.95 10.34
C TRP A 243 -1.87 -10.80 11.31
N ASN A 244 -2.72 -9.79 11.21
CA ASN A 244 -2.63 -8.55 11.94
C ASN A 244 -3.45 -8.57 13.24
N ASN A 245 -3.16 -7.61 14.12
CA ASN A 245 -3.84 -7.41 15.40
C ASN A 245 -3.73 -8.63 16.34
N ILE A 246 -2.54 -9.22 16.41
CA ILE A 246 -2.29 -10.40 17.25
C ILE A 246 -1.83 -9.98 18.65
N ASP A 247 -2.56 -10.40 19.69
CA ASP A 247 -2.12 -10.16 21.06
C ASP A 247 -0.87 -11.00 21.39
N SER A 248 0.17 -10.31 21.85
CA SER A 248 1.42 -10.93 22.30
C SER A 248 1.29 -11.37 23.75
N GLN A 249 1.68 -12.62 24.04
CA GLN A 249 1.85 -13.12 25.40
C GLN A 249 3.29 -12.90 25.89
N LYS A 250 4.27 -13.07 25.01
CA LYS A 250 5.70 -12.93 25.33
C LYS A 250 6.47 -12.34 24.15
N ASN A 251 7.52 -11.58 24.43
CA ASN A 251 8.43 -11.02 23.42
C ASN A 251 9.58 -11.98 23.09
N GLU A 252 9.24 -13.27 22.86
CA GLU A 252 10.19 -14.32 22.45
C GLU A 252 9.72 -14.97 21.13
N PRO A 253 10.64 -15.46 20.27
CA PRO A 253 10.26 -16.08 19.00
C PRO A 253 9.33 -17.29 19.16
N TRP A 254 8.34 -17.40 18.26
CA TRP A 254 7.54 -18.61 18.06
C TRP A 254 7.72 -19.10 16.63
N LYS A 255 8.80 -19.82 16.38
CA LYS A 255 9.17 -20.29 15.04
C LYS A 255 8.25 -21.41 14.54
N PRO A 256 8.00 -21.50 13.23
CA PRO A 256 8.45 -20.57 12.19
C PRO A 256 7.59 -19.30 12.02
N PHE A 257 6.54 -19.12 12.82
CA PHE A 257 5.49 -18.12 12.62
C PHE A 257 5.91 -16.67 12.91
N SER A 258 6.74 -16.46 13.93
CA SER A 258 7.33 -15.16 14.25
C SER A 258 8.69 -15.29 14.91
N ASN A 259 9.58 -14.38 14.55
CA ASN A 259 10.92 -14.23 15.11
C ASN A 259 10.95 -13.22 16.27
N VAL A 260 9.86 -12.52 16.57
CA VAL A 260 9.88 -11.40 17.53
C VAL A 260 8.88 -11.51 18.67
N PHE A 261 7.85 -12.38 18.56
CA PHE A 261 6.92 -12.60 19.66
C PHE A 261 6.17 -13.93 19.61
N THR A 262 5.55 -14.25 20.74
CA THR A 262 4.76 -15.46 20.96
C THR A 262 3.32 -15.07 21.35
N PRO A 263 2.30 -15.46 20.56
CA PRO A 263 0.89 -15.25 20.92
C PRO A 263 0.42 -16.15 22.07
N THR A 264 -0.80 -15.92 22.55
CA THR A 264 -1.47 -16.83 23.50
C THR A 264 -1.73 -18.21 22.88
N ASN A 265 -1.87 -19.25 23.70
CA ASN A 265 -2.12 -20.62 23.20
C ASN A 265 -3.39 -20.73 22.34
N ALA A 266 -4.46 -20.00 22.68
CA ALA A 266 -5.68 -19.99 21.88
C ALA A 266 -5.42 -19.42 20.49
N VAL A 267 -4.70 -18.30 20.39
CA VAL A 267 -4.35 -17.69 19.11
C VAL A 267 -3.39 -18.57 18.32
N LYS A 268 -2.42 -19.23 18.95
CA LYS A 268 -1.54 -20.19 18.27
C LYS A 268 -2.32 -21.29 17.56
N SER A 269 -3.33 -21.85 18.21
CA SER A 269 -4.18 -22.89 17.60
C SER A 269 -4.95 -22.35 16.40
N VAL A 270 -5.52 -21.15 16.51
CA VAL A 270 -6.24 -20.49 15.39
C VAL A 270 -5.30 -20.20 14.21
N ILE A 271 -4.12 -19.63 14.46
CA ILE A 271 -3.15 -19.33 13.41
C ILE A 271 -2.69 -20.61 12.70
N LYS A 272 -2.40 -21.68 13.44
CA LYS A 272 -2.02 -22.97 12.85
C LYS A 272 -3.10 -23.48 11.91
N ASP A 273 -4.35 -23.53 12.37
CA ASP A 273 -5.49 -24.01 11.58
C ASP A 273 -5.73 -23.15 10.33
N LEU A 274 -5.72 -21.82 10.48
CA LEU A 274 -5.87 -20.90 9.36
C LEU A 274 -4.71 -20.99 8.36
N ASN A 275 -3.47 -21.19 8.83
CA ASN A 275 -2.32 -21.40 7.95
C ASN A 275 -2.43 -22.72 7.19
N THR A 276 -2.89 -23.80 7.82
CA THR A 276 -3.16 -25.07 7.11
C THR A 276 -4.19 -24.87 6.00
N HIS A 277 -5.29 -24.17 6.27
CA HIS A 277 -6.29 -23.87 5.26
C HIS A 277 -5.77 -22.97 4.13
N LEU A 278 -5.05 -21.89 4.45
CA LEU A 278 -4.46 -21.01 3.44
C LEU A 278 -3.41 -21.72 2.62
N ALA A 279 -2.61 -22.59 3.21
CA ALA A 279 -1.59 -23.33 2.50
C ALA A 279 -2.19 -24.26 1.43
N ARG A 280 -3.34 -24.90 1.71
CA ARG A 280 -4.10 -25.66 0.70
C ARG A 280 -4.59 -24.79 -0.44
N VAL A 281 -5.10 -23.61 -0.13
CA VAL A 281 -5.53 -22.65 -1.16
C VAL A 281 -4.32 -22.15 -1.96
N ALA A 282 -3.19 -21.91 -1.30
CA ALA A 282 -1.95 -21.48 -1.94
C ALA A 282 -1.33 -22.57 -2.83
N GLN A 283 -1.48 -23.86 -2.53
CA GLN A 283 -1.13 -24.94 -3.46
C GLN A 283 -1.97 -24.86 -4.75
N HIS A 284 -3.29 -24.65 -4.63
CA HIS A 284 -4.17 -24.53 -5.80
C HIS A 284 -3.83 -23.32 -6.69
N PHE A 285 -3.33 -22.24 -6.09
CA PHE A 285 -2.94 -21.01 -6.75
C PHE A 285 -1.41 -20.81 -6.77
N SER A 286 -0.62 -21.89 -6.79
CA SER A 286 0.84 -21.84 -6.59
C SER A 286 1.56 -20.87 -7.53
N GLN A 287 1.09 -20.75 -8.77
CA GLN A 287 1.63 -19.87 -9.81
C GLN A 287 1.56 -18.38 -9.47
N ILE A 288 0.64 -17.94 -8.60
CA ILE A 288 0.54 -16.53 -8.19
C ILE A 288 1.20 -16.24 -6.85
N PHE A 289 1.83 -17.22 -6.20
CA PHE A 289 2.66 -17.00 -5.01
C PHE A 289 4.12 -16.82 -5.38
N TYR A 290 4.82 -15.94 -4.66
CA TYR A 290 6.25 -15.72 -4.83
C TYR A 290 7.05 -16.95 -4.37
N HIS A 291 6.55 -17.62 -3.35
CA HIS A 291 7.04 -18.90 -2.85
C HIS A 291 5.97 -19.98 -3.05
N PRO A 292 5.95 -20.68 -4.21
CA PRO A 292 4.98 -21.72 -4.49
C PRO A 292 5.16 -22.90 -3.52
N LEU A 293 4.05 -23.50 -3.12
CA LEU A 293 4.04 -24.73 -2.34
C LEU A 293 3.97 -25.96 -3.28
N PRO A 294 4.61 -27.10 -2.95
CA PRO A 294 4.52 -28.31 -3.75
C PRO A 294 3.11 -28.92 -3.72
N ASP A 295 2.60 -29.30 -4.89
CA ASP A 295 1.24 -29.85 -5.06
C ASP A 295 1.04 -31.24 -4.42
N ASP A 296 2.11 -31.98 -4.19
CA ASP A 296 2.09 -33.36 -3.69
C ASP A 296 2.11 -33.47 -2.16
N THR A 297 2.27 -32.34 -1.45
CA THR A 297 2.36 -32.35 0.02
C THR A 297 0.97 -32.52 0.64
N GLN A 298 0.68 -33.73 1.12
CA GLN A 298 -0.59 -34.10 1.78
C GLN A 298 -0.55 -33.95 3.32
N ASP A 299 0.64 -33.93 3.91
CA ASP A 299 0.82 -33.76 5.35
C ASP A 299 0.49 -32.32 5.76
N GLU A 300 -0.59 -32.16 6.53
CA GLU A 300 -1.10 -30.85 6.97
C GLU A 300 -0.11 -30.09 7.85
N ASP A 301 0.61 -30.78 8.75
CA ASP A 301 1.56 -30.14 9.66
C ASP A 301 2.77 -29.62 8.88
N LYS A 302 3.30 -30.43 7.96
CA LYS A 302 4.38 -30.03 7.07
C LYS A 302 3.97 -28.87 6.18
N LEU A 303 2.76 -28.92 5.61
CA LEU A 303 2.23 -27.88 4.74
C LEU A 303 2.06 -26.55 5.50
N CYS A 304 1.51 -26.61 6.72
CA CYS A 304 1.40 -25.47 7.63
C CYS A 304 2.79 -24.87 7.93
N GLU A 305 3.78 -25.70 8.23
CA GLU A 305 5.15 -25.25 8.51
C GLU A 305 5.77 -24.54 7.31
N MET A 306 5.68 -25.13 6.11
CA MET A 306 6.20 -24.54 4.87
C MET A 306 5.57 -23.18 4.57
N PHE A 307 4.24 -23.09 4.60
CA PHE A 307 3.53 -21.83 4.38
C PHE A 307 3.88 -20.79 5.44
N SER A 308 4.04 -21.22 6.69
CA SER A 308 4.40 -20.32 7.79
C SER A 308 5.80 -19.74 7.63
N GLN A 309 6.74 -20.54 7.12
CA GLN A 309 8.09 -20.08 6.80
C GLN A 309 8.10 -19.13 5.60
N SER A 310 7.42 -19.48 4.50
CA SER A 310 7.54 -18.76 3.24
C SER A 310 6.60 -17.56 3.11
N SER A 311 5.33 -17.72 3.50
CA SER A 311 4.24 -16.87 3.02
C SER A 311 3.28 -16.39 4.12
N SER A 312 3.57 -16.67 5.40
CA SER A 312 2.81 -16.13 6.53
C SER A 312 3.69 -15.23 7.39
N LEU A 313 3.10 -14.18 7.96
CA LEU A 313 3.70 -13.30 8.96
C LEU A 313 2.68 -12.97 10.03
N LEU A 314 3.16 -12.72 11.26
CA LEU A 314 2.34 -12.22 12.35
C LEU A 314 2.68 -10.75 12.64
N MET A 315 1.66 -9.91 12.72
CA MET A 315 1.79 -8.55 13.22
C MET A 315 1.03 -8.41 14.54
N ARG A 316 1.75 -7.99 15.57
CA ARG A 316 1.17 -7.77 16.89
C ARG A 316 0.13 -6.65 16.89
N ASN A 317 -0.76 -6.68 17.86
CA ASN A 317 -1.60 -5.54 18.20
C ASN A 317 -0.74 -4.34 18.65
N PHE A 318 -0.99 -3.18 18.05
CA PHE A 318 -0.19 -1.97 18.29
C PHE A 318 -0.60 -1.18 19.54
N GLY A 319 -1.79 -1.44 20.07
CA GLY A 319 -2.32 -0.80 21.28
C GLY A 319 -2.16 0.73 21.29
N VAL A 320 -1.75 1.28 22.44
CA VAL A 320 -1.57 2.73 22.64
C VAL A 320 -0.52 3.34 21.72
N THR A 321 0.54 2.58 21.39
CA THR A 321 1.61 3.08 20.50
C THR A 321 1.07 3.27 19.08
N GLY A 322 0.25 2.32 18.59
CA GLY A 322 -0.43 2.44 17.32
C GLY A 322 -1.41 3.60 17.27
N MET A 323 -2.26 3.74 18.31
CA MET A 323 -3.21 4.86 18.39
C MET A 323 -2.49 6.22 18.35
N ALA A 324 -1.41 6.37 19.12
CA ALA A 324 -0.61 7.59 19.15
C ALA A 324 0.09 7.86 17.81
N SER A 325 0.60 6.82 17.16
CA SER A 325 1.19 6.90 15.82
C SER A 325 0.17 7.40 14.79
N THR A 326 -1.04 6.87 14.79
CA THR A 326 -2.09 7.25 13.84
C THR A 326 -2.59 8.68 14.07
N ASP A 327 -2.87 9.06 15.33
CA ASP A 327 -3.33 10.41 15.68
C ASP A 327 -2.27 11.48 15.30
N CYS A 328 -0.98 11.18 15.50
CA CYS A 328 0.10 12.14 15.28
C CYS A 328 0.82 12.01 13.93
N GLY A 329 0.50 10.99 13.13
CA GLY A 329 1.25 10.63 11.91
C GLY A 329 2.74 10.39 12.14
N ILE A 330 3.12 9.74 13.25
CA ILE A 330 4.53 9.47 13.60
C ILE A 330 4.80 7.97 13.47
N PRO A 331 5.61 7.52 12.50
CA PRO A 331 5.91 6.10 12.35
C PRO A 331 6.73 5.59 13.54
N PHE A 332 6.58 4.31 13.90
CA PHE A 332 7.28 3.71 15.04
C PHE A 332 8.80 3.96 15.02
N CYS A 333 9.40 3.96 13.82
CA CYS A 333 10.82 4.20 13.63
C CYS A 333 11.29 5.62 14.01
N SER A 334 10.37 6.57 14.18
CA SER A 334 10.61 7.95 14.60
C SER A 334 10.01 8.28 15.97
N MET A 335 9.31 7.33 16.61
CA MET A 335 8.73 7.54 17.93
C MET A 335 9.79 7.47 19.04
N THR A 336 9.56 8.23 20.12
CA THR A 336 10.39 8.21 21.32
C THR A 336 9.52 8.03 22.57
N LYS A 337 10.11 7.53 23.65
CA LYS A 337 9.41 7.37 24.93
C LYS A 337 9.01 8.73 25.52
N GLY A 338 7.90 8.76 26.24
CA GLY A 338 7.42 9.96 26.92
C GLY A 338 5.97 10.27 26.61
N GLU A 339 5.56 11.48 26.96
CA GLU A 339 4.23 12.00 26.63
C GLU A 339 4.22 12.48 25.18
N LEU A 340 3.25 12.02 24.40
CA LEU A 340 2.95 12.54 23.07
C LEU A 340 1.57 13.19 23.09
N VAL A 341 1.47 14.42 22.58
CA VAL A 341 0.21 15.17 22.52
C VAL A 341 -0.41 14.97 21.14
N GLY A 342 -1.53 14.25 21.11
CA GLY A 342 -2.35 14.05 19.92
C GLY A 342 -3.36 15.16 19.68
N SER A 343 -4.30 14.93 18.77
CA SER A 343 -5.30 15.93 18.37
C SER A 343 -6.26 16.26 19.50
N ARG A 344 -6.71 15.25 20.25
CA ARG A 344 -7.73 15.36 21.30
C ARG A 344 -7.27 14.85 22.66
N MET A 345 -6.20 14.09 22.71
CA MET A 345 -5.75 13.41 23.92
C MET A 345 -4.23 13.31 23.99
N LYS A 346 -3.74 12.86 25.14
CA LYS A 346 -2.33 12.60 25.39
C LYS A 346 -2.08 11.11 25.47
N TYR A 347 -0.94 10.67 24.97
CA TYR A 347 -0.51 9.28 24.99
C TYR A 347 0.77 9.16 25.81
N GLN A 348 0.81 8.16 26.69
CA GLN A 348 2.02 7.81 27.42
C GLN A 348 2.71 6.65 26.72
N LEU A 349 3.85 6.92 26.09
CA LEU A 349 4.61 5.93 25.33
C LEU A 349 5.74 5.37 26.17
N ASN A 350 5.89 4.04 26.13
CA ASN A 350 6.97 3.33 26.78
C ASN A 350 7.96 2.78 25.73
N GLU A 351 9.23 2.73 26.11
CA GLU A 351 10.35 2.38 25.24
C GLU A 351 10.26 0.94 24.72
N GLU A 352 9.83 0.01 25.58
CA GLU A 352 9.72 -1.41 25.24
C GLU A 352 8.66 -1.65 24.15
N SER A 353 7.50 -0.99 24.25
CA SER A 353 6.42 -1.11 23.27
C SER A 353 6.87 -0.57 21.91
N ILE A 354 7.50 0.61 21.87
CA ILE A 354 8.04 1.18 20.62
C ILE A 354 9.05 0.21 20.00
N LYS A 355 10.01 -0.29 20.79
CA LYS A 355 11.02 -1.25 20.32
C LYS A 355 10.38 -2.50 19.73
N ASN A 356 9.39 -3.06 20.42
CA ASN A 356 8.66 -4.25 19.98
C ASN A 356 7.90 -4.02 18.66
N MET A 357 7.32 -2.84 18.46
CA MET A 357 6.69 -2.50 17.18
C MET A 357 7.71 -2.38 16.06
N CYS A 358 8.84 -1.69 16.30
CA CYS A 358 9.92 -1.58 15.32
C CYS A 358 10.47 -2.95 14.91
N LEU A 359 10.69 -3.86 15.87
CA LEU A 359 11.13 -5.23 15.58
C LEU A 359 10.11 -6.00 14.74
N ASN A 360 8.80 -5.83 15.00
CA ASN A 360 7.78 -6.53 14.22
C ASN A 360 7.61 -5.98 12.80
N VAL A 361 7.74 -4.67 12.62
CA VAL A 361 7.80 -4.05 11.28
C VAL A 361 9.07 -4.48 10.55
N GLN A 362 10.19 -4.63 11.25
CA GLN A 362 11.42 -5.15 10.65
C GLN A 362 11.22 -6.57 10.11
N GLU A 363 10.60 -7.45 10.88
CA GLU A 363 10.28 -8.81 10.42
C GLU A 363 9.41 -8.82 9.14
N LEU A 364 8.52 -7.85 8.97
CA LEU A 364 7.76 -7.67 7.72
C LEU A 364 8.68 -7.24 6.56
N LEU A 365 9.57 -6.29 6.78
CA LEU A 365 10.51 -5.81 5.75
C LEU A 365 11.54 -6.86 5.35
N ASP A 366 12.01 -7.68 6.29
CA ASP A 366 12.95 -8.75 6.01
C ASP A 366 12.36 -9.80 5.03
N LYS A 367 11.02 -9.91 4.97
CA LYS A 367 10.34 -10.70 3.93
C LYS A 367 10.08 -9.93 2.63
N LEU A 368 9.97 -8.59 2.68
CA LEU A 368 9.75 -7.73 1.51
C LEU A 368 11.02 -7.50 0.69
N SER A 369 12.18 -7.63 1.31
CA SER A 369 13.51 -7.53 0.70
C SER A 369 13.78 -8.78 -0.13
#